data_AF-A0A8S9WG19-F1
#
_entry.id   AF-A0A8S9WG19-F1
#
_cell.length_a   1.000
_cell.length_b   1.000
_cell.length_c   1.000
_cell.angle_alpha   90.00
_cell.angle_beta   90.00
_cell.angle_gamma   90.00
#
_symmetry.space_group_name_H-M   'P 1'
#
loop_
_entity.id
_entity.type
_entity.pdbx_description
1 polymer ?
#
loop_
_entity_poly.entity_id
_entity_poly.type
_entity_poly.pdbx_seq_one_letter_code
_entity_poly.pdbx_strand_id
1 'polypeptide(L)'
;MADTDNSILLVDQMVERYGDILPMRELILDNGSQFGAHRRGDNKEWDSRFKRHVESFGIKLIPTSIKHPQTNGKIEKFFDCYNRYRGDFKSLNAFIEWYNTVRPPESLDTKWYLQTPEEAFWGRLPVEVREAWQLKCSGGEKDEKRQYEAE
;
A
#
# COMPACT_ATOMS: atom_id res chain seq x y z
N MET A 1 -13.76 -13.48 -5.35
CA MET A 1 -14.84 -12.47 -5.37
C MET A 1 -14.42 -11.39 -4.39
N ALA A 2 -14.13 -10.18 -4.86
CA ALA A 2 -13.80 -9.08 -3.96
C ALA A 2 -15.07 -8.70 -3.18
N ASP A 3 -14.96 -8.57 -1.86
CA ASP A 3 -16.04 -8.26 -0.94
C ASP A 3 -15.66 -7.01 -0.12
N THR A 4 -16.64 -6.25 0.33
CA THR A 4 -16.47 -5.09 1.19
C THR A 4 -15.70 -5.46 2.47
N ASP A 5 -15.94 -6.65 3.03
CA ASP A 5 -15.24 -7.12 4.23
C ASP A 5 -13.75 -7.37 3.99
N ASN A 6 -13.39 -7.96 2.86
CA ASN A 6 -11.98 -8.12 2.47
C ASN A 6 -11.30 -6.77 2.27
N SER A 7 -12.02 -5.79 1.74
CA SER A 7 -11.48 -4.45 1.52
C SER A 7 -11.22 -3.72 2.84
N ILE A 8 -12.14 -3.86 3.81
CA ILE A 8 -11.97 -3.36 5.18
C ILE A 8 -10.76 -4.00 5.85
N LEU A 9 -10.65 -5.34 5.78
CA LEU A 9 -9.53 -6.08 6.36
C LEU A 9 -8.17 -5.63 5.79
N LEU A 10 -8.10 -5.35 4.49
CA LEU A 10 -6.88 -4.84 3.87
C LEU A 10 -6.48 -3.45 4.38
N VAL A 11 -7.47 -2.58 4.63
CA VAL A 11 -7.21 -1.26 5.24
C VAL A 11 -6.71 -1.44 6.67
N ASP A 12 -7.32 -2.32 7.45
CA ASP A 12 -6.91 -2.60 8.83
C ASP A 12 -5.46 -3.09 8.90
N GLN A 13 -5.10 -4.08 8.06
CA GLN A 13 -3.73 -4.59 7.97
C GLN A 13 -2.72 -3.53 7.53
N MET A 14 -3.14 -2.61 6.64
CA MET A 14 -2.29 -1.52 6.18
C MET A 14 -2.05 -0.50 7.30
N VAL A 15 -3.10 -0.12 8.03
CA VAL A 15 -3.00 0.80 9.18
C VAL A 15 -2.19 0.17 10.31
N GLU A 16 -2.41 -1.11 10.62
CA GLU A 16 -1.64 -1.83 11.63
C GLU A 16 -0.14 -1.88 11.30
N ARG A 17 0.19 -2.16 10.02
CA ARG A 17 1.58 -2.33 9.60
C ARG A 17 2.33 -1.02 9.42
N TYR A 18 1.67 0.01 8.90
CA TYR A 18 2.33 1.24 8.46
C TYR A 18 1.85 2.50 9.18
N GLY A 19 0.77 2.46 9.95
CA GLY A 19 0.18 3.63 10.61
C GLY A 19 1.15 4.32 11.56
N ASP A 20 1.94 3.55 12.31
CA ASP A 20 2.99 4.05 13.20
C ASP A 20 4.18 4.66 12.44
N ILE A 21 4.41 4.25 11.19
CA ILE A 21 5.52 4.71 10.37
C ILE A 21 5.12 6.01 9.68
N LEU A 22 4.07 5.95 8.87
CA LEU A 22 3.53 7.09 8.16
C LEU A 22 2.03 6.87 7.97
N PRO A 23 1.16 7.60 8.69
CA PRO A 23 -0.27 7.45 8.54
C PRO A 23 -0.70 7.83 7.13
N MET A 24 -1.50 6.97 6.49
CA MET A 24 -2.08 7.24 5.19
C MET A 24 -2.98 8.48 5.28
N ARG A 25 -2.78 9.44 4.39
CA ARG A 25 -3.59 10.69 4.39
C ARG A 25 -4.76 10.62 3.43
N GLU A 26 -4.51 10.07 2.25
CA GLU A 26 -5.47 10.06 1.16
C GLU A 26 -5.46 8.68 0.48
N LEU A 27 -6.64 8.14 0.19
CA LEU A 27 -6.82 6.88 -0.53
C LEU A 27 -7.61 7.15 -1.80
N ILE A 28 -7.00 6.81 -2.95
CA ILE A 28 -7.66 6.93 -4.25
C ILE A 28 -8.45 5.65 -4.51
N LEU A 29 -9.74 5.79 -4.84
CA LEU A 29 -10.65 4.67 -5.06
C LEU A 29 -11.33 4.76 -6.41
N ASP A 30 -11.44 3.63 -7.11
CA ASP A 30 -12.30 3.55 -8.29
C ASP A 30 -13.77 3.38 -7.89
N ASN A 31 -14.69 3.70 -8.81
CA ASN A 31 -16.13 3.62 -8.61
C ASN A 31 -16.67 2.17 -8.65
N GLY A 32 -15.87 1.19 -8.22
CA GLY A 32 -16.28 -0.20 -8.12
C GLY A 32 -17.45 -0.37 -7.16
N SER A 33 -18.40 -1.24 -7.52
CA SER A 33 -19.59 -1.53 -6.69
C SER A 33 -19.25 -2.04 -5.30
N GLN A 34 -18.10 -2.71 -5.13
CA GLN A 34 -17.58 -3.23 -3.86
C GLN A 34 -17.23 -2.15 -2.84
N PHE A 35 -16.95 -0.93 -3.32
CA PHE A 35 -16.73 0.24 -2.49
C PHE A 35 -18.02 1.05 -2.31
N GLY A 36 -19.20 0.54 -2.71
CA GLY A 36 -20.46 1.24 -2.52
C GLY A 36 -20.62 2.52 -3.37
N ALA A 37 -19.80 2.70 -4.41
CA ALA A 37 -19.80 3.89 -5.27
C ALA A 37 -20.97 3.94 -6.28
N HIS A 38 -22.09 3.28 -6.01
CA HIS A 38 -23.33 3.52 -6.75
C HIS A 38 -23.89 4.88 -6.33
N ARG A 39 -23.46 5.93 -7.03
CA ARG A 39 -24.02 7.29 -6.93
C ARG A 39 -25.51 7.24 -7.26
N ARG A 40 -26.38 7.24 -6.25
CA ARG A 40 -27.83 7.38 -6.44
C ARG A 40 -28.22 8.84 -6.18
N GLY A 41 -28.64 9.53 -7.22
CA GLY A 41 -29.20 10.89 -7.16
C GLY A 41 -28.21 12.01 -7.50
N ASP A 42 -28.77 13.21 -7.75
CA ASP A 42 -28.04 14.42 -8.15
C ASP A 42 -27.06 14.92 -7.07
N ASN A 43 -27.18 14.42 -5.83
CA ASN A 43 -26.22 14.60 -4.76
C ASN A 43 -25.09 13.58 -4.89
N LYS A 44 -23.88 14.08 -5.17
CA LYS A 44 -22.62 13.32 -5.33
C LYS A 44 -22.11 12.66 -4.03
N GLU A 45 -22.92 12.63 -2.99
CA GLU A 45 -22.55 12.15 -1.67
C GLU A 45 -22.91 10.67 -1.55
N TRP A 46 -21.90 9.83 -1.36
CA TRP A 46 -22.05 8.39 -1.12
C TRP A 46 -21.65 8.12 0.32
N ASP A 47 -22.43 7.28 1.02
CA ASP A 47 -22.13 6.80 2.36
C ASP A 47 -22.22 5.28 2.36
N SER A 48 -21.07 4.62 2.50
CA SER A 48 -20.98 3.17 2.58
C SER A 48 -20.25 2.76 3.85
N ARG A 49 -20.41 1.48 4.24
CA ARG A 49 -19.66 0.92 5.37
C ARG A 49 -18.15 1.05 5.18
N PHE A 50 -17.65 0.80 3.98
CA PHE A 50 -16.24 0.97 3.66
C PHE A 50 -15.79 2.43 3.82
N LYS A 51 -16.60 3.39 3.35
CA LYS A 51 -16.30 4.82 3.49
C LYS A 51 -16.14 5.22 4.95
N ARG A 52 -17.16 4.92 5.77
CA ARG A 52 -17.15 5.24 7.20
C ARG A 52 -15.96 4.62 7.92
N HIS A 53 -15.59 3.40 7.55
CA HIS A 53 -14.43 2.71 8.12
C HIS A 53 -13.12 3.44 7.81
N VAL A 54 -12.87 3.76 6.53
CA VAL A 54 -11.64 4.45 6.12
C VAL A 54 -11.57 5.87 6.70
N GLU A 55 -12.69 6.59 6.69
CA GLU A 55 -12.76 7.94 7.28
C GLU A 55 -12.61 7.93 8.80
N SER A 56 -12.93 6.82 9.49
CA SER A 56 -12.70 6.69 10.94
C SER A 56 -11.22 6.72 11.32
N PHE A 57 -10.32 6.33 10.41
CA PHE A 57 -8.88 6.47 10.57
C PHE A 57 -8.36 7.87 10.18
N GLY A 58 -9.25 8.80 9.82
CA GLY A 58 -8.89 10.12 9.31
C GLY A 58 -8.34 10.11 7.88
N ILE A 59 -8.51 9.01 7.14
CA ILE A 59 -8.04 8.87 5.77
C ILE A 59 -9.09 9.47 4.82
N LYS A 60 -8.69 10.45 4.01
CA LYS A 60 -9.57 11.10 3.03
C LYS A 60 -9.70 10.25 1.77
N LEU A 61 -10.93 9.93 1.40
CA LEU A 61 -11.19 9.21 0.15
C LEU A 61 -11.25 10.17 -1.05
N ILE A 62 -10.52 9.83 -2.10
CA ILE A 62 -10.54 10.53 -3.38
C ILE A 62 -11.14 9.57 -4.42
N PRO A 63 -12.46 9.66 -4.69
CA PRO A 63 -13.05 8.85 -5.76
C PRO A 63 -12.51 9.33 -7.11
N THR A 64 -12.03 8.41 -7.93
CA THR A 64 -11.60 8.74 -9.28
C THR A 64 -12.80 9.21 -10.10
N SER A 65 -12.62 10.26 -10.90
CA SER A 65 -13.55 10.55 -11.98
C SER A 65 -13.44 9.49 -13.08
N ILE A 66 -14.54 9.31 -13.81
CA ILE A 66 -14.61 8.41 -14.95
C ILE A 66 -13.65 8.97 -16.02
N LYS A 67 -12.64 8.19 -16.41
CA LYS A 67 -11.51 8.54 -17.32
C LYS A 67 -10.35 9.32 -16.66
N HIS A 68 -9.66 8.70 -15.70
CA HIS A 68 -8.33 9.15 -15.24
C HIS A 68 -7.21 8.18 -15.63
N PRO A 69 -6.63 8.32 -16.84
CA PRO A 69 -5.56 7.45 -17.35
C PRO A 69 -4.32 7.40 -16.45
N GLN A 70 -4.00 8.50 -15.76
CA GLN A 70 -2.80 8.60 -14.93
C GLN A 70 -2.90 7.81 -13.61
N THR A 71 -4.08 7.81 -12.99
CA THR A 71 -4.33 7.06 -11.75
C THR A 71 -4.43 5.57 -12.03
N ASN A 72 -5.16 5.22 -13.08
CA ASN A 72 -5.37 3.82 -13.45
C ASN A 72 -4.12 3.21 -14.11
N GLY A 73 -3.29 4.01 -14.78
CA GLY A 73 -2.09 3.52 -15.45
C GLY A 73 -1.09 2.83 -14.53
N LYS A 74 -0.97 3.24 -13.25
CA LYS A 74 -0.08 2.55 -12.30
C LYS A 74 -0.58 1.15 -11.94
N ILE A 75 -1.87 1.03 -11.66
CA ILE A 75 -2.47 -0.26 -11.30
C ILE A 75 -2.60 -1.18 -12.53
N GLU A 76 -2.90 -0.63 -13.70
CA GLU A 76 -2.85 -1.33 -14.99
C GLU A 76 -1.45 -1.89 -15.24
N LYS A 77 -0.38 -1.10 -15.05
CA LYS A 77 1.00 -1.59 -15.20
C LYS A 77 1.36 -2.67 -14.19
N PHE A 78 0.87 -2.59 -12.96
CA PHE A 78 1.03 -3.66 -11.98
C PHE A 78 0.36 -4.96 -12.46
N PHE A 79 -0.89 -4.88 -12.92
CA PHE A 79 -1.62 -6.05 -13.42
C PHE A 79 -1.01 -6.62 -14.72
N ASP A 80 -0.52 -5.78 -15.62
CA ASP A 80 0.23 -6.21 -16.81
C ASP A 80 1.47 -7.01 -16.40
N CYS A 81 2.23 -6.51 -15.41
CA CYS A 81 3.41 -7.18 -14.89
C CYS A 81 3.03 -8.51 -14.22
N TYR A 82 1.98 -8.51 -13.39
CA TYR A 82 1.45 -9.71 -12.77
C TYR A 82 1.09 -10.76 -13.81
N ASN A 83 0.27 -10.41 -14.80
CA ASN A 83 -0.18 -11.36 -15.83
C ASN A 83 0.99 -11.93 -16.65
N ARG A 84 2.04 -11.14 -16.87
CA ARG A 84 3.23 -11.57 -17.62
C ARG A 84 4.09 -12.57 -16.87
N TYR A 85 4.34 -12.33 -15.59
CA TYR A 85 5.35 -13.08 -14.82
C TYR A 85 4.75 -14.04 -13.80
N ARG A 86 3.44 -13.99 -13.53
CA ARG A 86 2.80 -14.83 -12.50
C ARG A 86 3.09 -16.32 -12.68
N GLY A 87 3.21 -16.81 -13.92
CA GLY A 87 3.50 -18.21 -14.22
C GLY A 87 4.85 -18.71 -13.69
N ASP A 88 5.81 -17.80 -13.48
CA ASP A 88 7.17 -18.12 -13.05
C ASP A 88 7.28 -18.34 -11.53
N PHE A 89 6.24 -18.00 -10.77
CA PHE A 89 6.24 -18.03 -9.30
C PHE A 89 5.33 -19.11 -8.73
N LYS A 90 5.82 -19.77 -7.68
CA LYS A 90 5.05 -20.81 -6.95
C LYS A 90 3.88 -20.24 -6.15
N SER A 91 3.95 -18.97 -5.74
CA SER A 91 2.92 -18.32 -4.93
C SER A 91 2.80 -16.83 -5.25
N LEU A 92 1.69 -16.22 -4.86
CA LEU A 92 1.51 -14.76 -4.95
C LEU A 92 2.56 -14.02 -4.10
N ASN A 93 2.85 -14.51 -2.90
CA ASN A 93 3.83 -13.90 -2.01
C ASN A 93 5.22 -13.86 -2.65
N ALA A 94 5.66 -14.94 -3.29
CA ALA A 94 6.94 -14.99 -3.98
C ALA A 94 7.00 -13.97 -5.15
N PHE A 95 5.90 -13.81 -5.88
CA PHE A 95 5.80 -12.76 -6.90
C PHE A 95 5.88 -11.36 -6.29
N ILE A 96 5.16 -11.08 -5.20
CA ILE A 96 5.15 -9.76 -4.54
C ILE A 96 6.52 -9.42 -3.98
N GLU A 97 7.20 -10.39 -3.35
CA GLU A 97 8.56 -10.23 -2.85
C GLU A 97 9.52 -9.87 -3.98
N TRP A 98 9.52 -10.65 -5.07
CA TRP A 98 10.34 -10.35 -6.25
C TRP A 98 10.01 -8.97 -6.87
N TYR A 99 8.72 -8.65 -6.99
CA TYR A 99 8.26 -7.38 -7.55
C TYR A 99 8.79 -6.19 -6.73
N ASN A 100 8.79 -6.30 -5.40
CA ASN A 100 9.20 -5.21 -4.51
C ASN A 100 10.71 -5.09 -4.29
N THR A 101 11.44 -6.21 -4.30
CA THR A 101 12.84 -6.27 -3.84
C THR A 101 13.86 -6.55 -4.94
N VAL A 102 13.44 -7.09 -6.09
CA VAL A 102 14.36 -7.50 -7.17
C VAL A 102 14.12 -6.74 -8.45
N ARG A 103 12.86 -6.42 -8.78
CA ARG A 103 12.50 -5.79 -10.05
C ARG A 103 12.62 -4.27 -9.98
N PRO A 104 13.60 -3.63 -10.65
CA PRO A 104 13.58 -2.18 -10.81
C PRO A 104 12.53 -1.77 -11.85
N PRO A 105 11.53 -0.93 -11.50
CA PRO A 105 10.61 -0.38 -12.48
C PRO A 105 11.31 0.70 -13.31
N GLU A 106 11.12 0.68 -14.63
CA GLU A 106 11.67 1.71 -15.53
C GLU A 106 11.25 3.14 -15.13
N SER A 107 10.07 3.31 -14.53
CA SER A 107 9.59 4.62 -14.06
C SER A 107 10.28 5.14 -12.80
N LEU A 108 11.03 4.28 -12.09
CA LEU A 108 11.82 4.64 -10.92
C LEU A 108 13.33 4.69 -11.23
N ASP A 109 13.69 4.55 -12.50
CA ASP A 109 15.06 4.72 -12.96
C ASP A 109 15.54 6.14 -12.64
N THR A 110 16.58 6.23 -11.83
CA THR A 110 17.29 7.49 -11.64
C THR A 110 18.43 7.54 -12.64
N LYS A 111 18.88 8.73 -13.02
CA LYS A 111 20.01 8.91 -13.96
C LYS A 111 21.27 8.08 -13.60
N TRP A 112 21.41 7.64 -12.35
CA TRP A 112 22.61 7.03 -11.80
C TRP A 112 22.44 5.61 -11.24
N TYR A 113 21.23 5.15 -10.94
CA TYR A 113 20.97 3.78 -10.50
C TYR A 113 19.48 3.40 -10.59
N LEU A 114 19.24 2.10 -10.76
CA LEU A 114 17.93 1.48 -10.76
C LEU A 114 17.44 1.29 -9.33
N GLN A 115 16.25 1.79 -9.01
CA GLN A 115 15.60 1.62 -7.71
C GLN A 115 14.49 0.57 -7.79
N THR A 116 14.45 -0.33 -6.81
CA THR A 116 13.32 -1.23 -6.57
C THR A 116 12.17 -0.48 -5.89
N PRO A 117 10.91 -0.95 -6.00
CA PRO A 117 9.78 -0.29 -5.33
C PRO A 117 9.99 -0.13 -3.82
N GLU A 118 10.62 -1.10 -3.17
CA GLU A 118 10.91 -1.06 -1.74
C GLU A 118 11.92 0.04 -1.40
N GLU A 119 13.06 0.10 -2.08
CA GLU A 119 14.05 1.17 -1.88
C GLU A 119 13.44 2.56 -2.11
N ALA A 120 12.60 2.67 -3.14
CA ALA A 120 11.93 3.89 -3.49
C ALA A 120 10.85 4.30 -2.47
N PHE A 121 10.24 3.33 -1.78
CA PHE A 121 9.30 3.59 -0.69
C PHE A 121 10.04 4.11 0.54
N TRP A 122 11.01 3.36 1.05
CA TRP A 122 11.78 3.74 2.25
C TRP A 122 12.63 4.99 2.05
N GLY A 123 13.19 5.18 0.84
CA GLY A 123 14.01 6.33 0.49
C GLY A 123 13.25 7.64 0.41
N ARG A 124 11.93 7.60 0.17
CA ARG A 124 11.06 8.79 0.06
C ARG A 124 10.35 9.16 1.36
N LEU A 125 10.50 8.37 2.42
CA LEU A 125 9.98 8.74 3.73
C LEU A 125 10.69 10.00 4.26
N PRO A 126 10.01 10.86 5.04
CA PRO A 126 10.66 11.94 5.77
C PRO A 126 11.83 11.41 6.60
N VAL A 127 12.89 12.22 6.73
CA VAL A 127 14.13 11.80 7.41
C VAL A 127 13.82 11.39 8.85
N GLU A 128 12.96 12.14 9.55
CA GLU A 128 12.60 11.89 10.93
C GLU A 128 11.90 10.53 11.10
N VAL A 129 11.03 10.17 10.14
CA VAL A 129 10.34 8.87 10.12
C VAL A 129 11.32 7.73 9.87
N ARG A 130 12.26 7.91 8.93
CA ARG A 130 13.25 6.90 8.58
C ARG A 130 14.20 6.62 9.75
N GLU A 131 14.67 7.66 10.43
CA GLU A 131 15.51 7.54 11.61
C GLU A 131 14.78 6.85 12.77
N ALA A 132 13.53 7.24 13.04
CA ALA A 132 12.70 6.59 14.04
C ALA A 132 12.47 5.10 13.74
N TRP A 133 12.23 4.76 12.47
CA TRP A 133 12.06 3.37 12.04
C TRP A 133 13.36 2.56 12.19
N GLN A 134 14.51 3.13 11.80
CA GLN A 134 15.82 2.49 11.97
C GLN A 134 16.13 2.22 13.44
N LEU A 135 15.83 3.18 14.33
CA LEU A 135 15.96 3.02 15.78
C LEU A 135 15.04 1.92 16.32
N LYS A 136 13.79 1.82 15.83
CA LYS A 136 12.84 0.76 16.21
C LYS A 136 13.36 -0.62 15.80
N CYS A 137 13.90 -0.76 14.59
CA CYS A 137 14.47 -2.01 14.09
C CYS A 137 15.75 -2.42 14.85
N SER A 138 16.63 -1.47 15.17
CA SER A 138 17.87 -1.74 15.90
C SER A 138 17.70 -1.84 17.43
N GLY A 139 16.56 -1.36 17.97
CA GLY A 139 16.17 -1.54 19.36
C GLY A 139 15.66 -2.94 19.69
N GLY A 140 15.01 -3.62 18.74
CA GLY A 140 14.54 -5.00 18.91
C GLY A 140 15.67 -6.03 19.11
N GLU A 141 16.85 -5.76 18.55
CA GLU A 141 18.03 -6.62 18.70
C GLU A 141 18.66 -6.57 20.12
N LYS A 142 18.35 -5.52 20.90
CA LYS A 142 18.86 -5.37 22.27
C LYS A 142 17.97 -6.06 23.31
N ASP A 143 16.66 -6.14 23.07
CA ASP A 143 15.74 -6.85 23.96
C ASP A 143 15.86 -8.38 23.81
N GLU A 144 16.15 -8.89 22.61
CA GLU A 144 16.38 -10.33 22.39
C GLU A 144 17.67 -10.83 23.07
N LYS A 145 18.75 -10.04 23.06
CA LYS A 145 20.01 -10.40 23.75
C LYS A 145 19.92 -10.34 25.28
N ARG A 146 19.00 -9.54 25.82
CA ARG A 146 18.77 -9.45 27.27
C ARG A 146 17.99 -10.64 27.84
N GLN A 147 17.26 -11.37 26.99
CA GLN A 147 16.56 -12.60 27.39
C GLN A 147 17.48 -13.82 27.46
N TYR A 148 18.63 -13.82 26.76
CA TYR A 148 19.59 -14.95 26.80
C TYR A 148 20.70 -14.81 27.85
N GLU A 149 20.91 -13.63 28.43
CA GLU A 149 21.91 -13.40 29.51
C GLU A 149 21.30 -13.52 30.93
N ALA A 150 20.03 -13.90 31.03
CA ALA A 150 19.30 -14.06 32.30
C ALA A 150 19.05 -15.54 32.70
N GLU A 151 19.65 -16.50 32.00
CA GLU A 151 19.65 -17.93 32.35
C GLU A 151 21.01 -18.41 32.89
#